data_AF-A0A372L9M2-F1
#
_entry.id   AF-A0A372L9M2-F1
#
_cell.length_a   1.000
_cell.length_b   1.000
_cell.length_c   1.000
_cell.angle_alpha   90.00
_cell.angle_beta   90.00
_cell.angle_gamma   90.00
#
_symmetry.space_group_name_H-M   'P 1'
#
loop_
_entity.id
_entity.type
_entity.pdbx_description
1 polymer ?
#
loop_
_entity_poly.entity_id
_entity_poly.type
_entity_poly.pdbx_seq_one_letter_code
_entity_poly.pdbx_strand_id
1 'polypeptide(L)'
;MGIKKIVYLLASLALLCLLILKTCMPEGDNKQQDKNVHEKNFTHQDKRILNVKQFGAAGDGETDDTRAIKEALSNAKNKKVYLPAGTYLISDPLVVKDNTEIYGSDSIIKAKSEGPAMLKILGQNIKIHNLIVDGNHLVLRGLRVMNGTKNVTIHSATFKSFAQPTTKSLSNFTPIAIRIEGGVHNVMMDNLVIKDVFANNVSSEVGWHHKVARGILISPTLAKQPESHNITIKNSTIADIGPKDDGDGIVVQGLKKKVGLKILNNSFHNTHKRAIKIQSPGVLIKDNKIYNSFKLDNFYDTYDEEHYYDMWSAISVYEDHVKIQDNFIGGRGRYSAAVDIAGGSNIDISDNFIANGGKSTYSRSDLIRINTGFYGARKFKTISIKNNHLMNGRYGVHIVAKVSRLKISGNTFSNLKNRTNSPAFRNQFISLPLAYNYLH
;
A
#
# COMPACT_ATOMS: atom_id res chain seq x y z
N MET A 1 -22.68 -20.28 66.07
CA MET A 1 -24.16 -20.22 66.22
C MET A 1 -24.63 -18.84 65.78
N GLY A 2 -25.41 -18.64 64.73
CA GLY A 2 -26.15 -19.54 63.87
C GLY A 2 -27.01 -18.67 62.97
N ILE A 3 -27.07 -19.05 61.70
CA ILE A 3 -27.67 -18.37 60.55
C ILE A 3 -29.20 -18.36 60.69
N LYS A 4 -29.74 -17.62 61.67
CA LYS A 4 -31.19 -17.50 61.92
C LYS A 4 -31.71 -16.07 62.18
N LYS A 5 -30.89 -15.02 62.00
CA LYS A 5 -31.32 -13.61 62.19
C LYS A 5 -31.43 -12.74 60.94
N ILE A 6 -31.20 -13.26 59.73
CA ILE A 6 -31.26 -12.49 58.47
C ILE A 6 -32.55 -12.75 57.65
N VAL A 7 -33.44 -13.64 58.11
CA VAL A 7 -34.73 -13.91 57.44
C VAL A 7 -35.85 -12.95 57.87
N TYR A 8 -35.66 -12.16 58.94
CA TYR A 8 -36.70 -11.24 59.45
C TYR A 8 -36.55 -9.77 59.03
N LEU A 9 -35.56 -9.40 58.19
CA LEU A 9 -35.37 -8.03 57.70
C LEU A 9 -35.84 -7.80 56.25
N LEU A 10 -36.31 -8.85 55.54
CA LEU A 10 -36.78 -8.75 54.16
C LEU A 10 -38.31 -8.90 53.99
N ALA A 11 -39.05 -9.14 55.07
CA ALA A 11 -40.52 -9.25 55.04
C ALA A 11 -41.26 -7.94 55.41
N SER A 12 -40.56 -6.88 55.86
CA SER A 12 -41.17 -5.61 56.30
C SER A 12 -40.98 -4.43 55.35
N LEU A 13 -40.29 -4.59 54.21
CA LEU A 13 -40.19 -3.56 53.16
C LEU A 13 -41.17 -3.75 51.99
N ALA A 14 -41.83 -4.91 51.88
CA ALA A 14 -42.76 -5.21 50.79
C ALA A 14 -44.22 -4.79 51.07
N LEU A 15 -44.55 -4.36 52.30
CA LEU A 15 -45.92 -3.97 52.68
C LEU A 15 -46.14 -2.45 52.73
N LEU A 16 -45.11 -1.62 52.55
CA LEU A 16 -45.22 -0.15 52.61
C LEU A 16 -45.22 0.54 51.23
N CYS A 17 -44.90 -0.18 50.14
CA CYS A 17 -45.00 0.36 48.77
C CYS A 17 -46.35 0.07 48.08
N LEU A 18 -47.24 -0.74 48.67
CA LEU A 18 -48.55 -1.06 48.08
C LEU A 18 -49.70 -0.14 48.54
N LEU A 19 -49.44 0.86 49.39
CA LEU A 19 -50.49 1.71 49.99
C LEU A 19 -50.47 3.19 49.58
N ILE A 20 -49.59 3.61 48.64
CA ILE A 20 -49.50 5.02 48.20
C ILE A 20 -50.03 5.26 46.76
N LEU A 21 -50.45 4.23 46.02
CA LEU A 21 -50.90 4.39 44.62
C LEU A 21 -52.43 4.29 44.40
N LYS A 22 -53.26 4.38 45.46
CA LYS A 22 -54.72 4.18 45.35
C LYS A 22 -55.60 5.42 45.50
N THR A 23 -55.06 6.64 45.43
CA THR A 23 -55.87 7.87 45.41
C THR A 23 -55.32 8.90 44.42
N CYS A 24 -55.54 8.65 43.13
CA CYS A 24 -55.71 9.71 42.13
C CYS A 24 -56.20 9.07 40.81
N MET A 25 -57.51 8.82 40.72
CA MET A 25 -58.20 8.61 39.45
C MET A 25 -59.03 9.86 39.17
N PRO A 26 -58.99 10.42 37.95
CA PRO A 26 -60.16 10.95 37.29
C PRO A 26 -60.80 9.85 36.43
N GLU A 27 -62.14 9.85 36.44
CA GLU A 27 -63.01 8.98 35.65
C GLU A 27 -62.79 9.16 34.14
N GLY A 28 -63.08 8.08 33.40
CA GLY A 28 -62.79 7.98 31.98
C GLY A 28 -63.68 8.83 31.09
N ASP A 29 -63.17 9.05 29.87
CA ASP A 29 -64.00 9.28 28.71
C ASP A 29 -63.51 8.37 27.57
N ASN A 30 -64.43 7.53 27.10
CA ASN A 30 -64.24 6.54 26.05
C ASN A 30 -64.08 7.23 24.69
N LYS A 31 -62.92 7.08 24.04
CA LYS A 31 -62.86 6.99 22.57
C LYS A 31 -61.82 5.96 22.13
N GLN A 32 -62.32 4.99 21.35
CA GLN A 32 -61.57 3.97 20.63
C GLN A 32 -60.36 4.55 19.89
N GLN A 33 -59.16 3.98 20.11
CA GLN A 33 -58.21 3.78 19.02
C GLN A 33 -57.07 2.81 19.39
N ASP A 34 -56.90 1.83 18.51
CA ASP A 34 -55.70 1.07 18.15
C ASP A 34 -55.01 0.16 19.17
N LYS A 35 -55.55 -1.06 19.25
CA LYS A 35 -54.76 -2.29 19.41
C LYS A 35 -53.91 -2.51 18.15
N ASN A 36 -52.75 -1.87 18.05
CA ASN A 36 -51.67 -2.23 17.12
C ASN A 36 -50.35 -1.58 17.57
N VAL A 37 -49.85 -1.96 18.74
CA VAL A 37 -48.50 -1.58 19.19
C VAL A 37 -47.70 -2.84 19.49
N HIS A 38 -47.52 -3.68 18.48
CA HIS A 38 -46.46 -4.69 18.42
C HIS A 38 -46.36 -5.25 16.99
N GLU A 39 -45.98 -4.41 16.03
CA GLU A 39 -45.28 -4.83 14.80
C GLU A 39 -45.07 -3.59 13.90
N LYS A 40 -43.84 -3.07 13.89
CA LYS A 40 -43.16 -2.40 12.76
C LYS A 40 -42.01 -1.55 13.28
N ASN A 41 -40.89 -2.22 13.56
CA ASN A 41 -39.57 -1.61 13.45
C ASN A 41 -38.71 -2.51 12.55
N PHE A 42 -39.13 -2.66 11.30
CA PHE A 42 -38.21 -3.03 10.22
C PHE A 42 -37.74 -1.74 9.56
N THR A 43 -36.54 -1.34 9.96
CA THR A 43 -35.61 -0.38 9.35
C THR A 43 -36.02 0.14 7.97
N HIS A 44 -36.14 1.46 7.83
CA HIS A 44 -36.02 2.13 6.53
C HIS A 44 -34.64 1.83 5.94
N GLN A 45 -34.54 0.79 5.11
CA GLN A 45 -33.39 0.60 4.22
C GLN A 45 -33.27 1.86 3.37
N ASP A 46 -32.15 2.59 3.48
CA ASP A 46 -31.84 3.68 2.55
C ASP A 46 -31.80 3.05 1.15
N LYS A 47 -32.77 3.41 0.29
CA LYS A 47 -32.90 2.89 -1.08
C LYS A 47 -31.66 3.14 -1.95
N ARG A 48 -30.69 3.92 -1.45
CA ARG A 48 -29.38 4.15 -2.08
C ARG A 48 -28.33 3.11 -1.71
N ILE A 49 -28.62 2.17 -0.80
CA ILE A 49 -27.73 1.07 -0.44
C ILE A 49 -28.25 -0.22 -1.08
N LEU A 50 -27.41 -0.84 -1.90
CA LEU A 50 -27.65 -2.12 -2.53
C LEU A 50 -26.88 -3.18 -1.76
N ASN A 51 -27.56 -3.94 -0.92
CA ASN A 51 -26.95 -5.06 -0.21
C ASN A 51 -26.85 -6.24 -1.18
N VAL A 52 -25.63 -6.76 -1.41
CA VAL A 52 -25.41 -7.87 -2.35
C VAL A 52 -26.22 -9.13 -2.04
N LYS A 53 -26.63 -9.34 -0.78
CA LYS A 53 -27.52 -10.45 -0.38
C LYS A 53 -28.91 -10.35 -1.01
N GLN A 54 -29.40 -9.13 -1.28
CA GLN A 54 -30.67 -8.90 -1.98
C GLN A 54 -30.63 -9.36 -3.44
N PHE A 55 -29.42 -9.54 -4.00
CA PHE A 55 -29.17 -10.04 -5.35
C PHE A 55 -28.81 -11.54 -5.35
N GLY A 56 -28.88 -12.20 -4.18
CA GLY A 56 -28.65 -13.62 -4.02
C GLY A 56 -27.20 -14.02 -3.70
N ALA A 57 -26.34 -13.09 -3.29
CA ALA A 57 -25.00 -13.46 -2.81
C ALA A 57 -25.13 -14.21 -1.47
N ALA A 58 -24.43 -15.33 -1.29
CA ALA A 58 -24.44 -16.13 -0.08
C ALA A 58 -23.32 -15.76 0.89
N GLY A 59 -22.14 -15.33 0.41
CA GLY A 59 -20.99 -14.90 1.23
C GLY A 59 -20.51 -15.94 2.24
N ASP A 60 -20.69 -17.21 1.92
CA ASP A 60 -20.41 -18.39 2.76
C ASP A 60 -19.01 -18.98 2.53
N GLY A 61 -18.28 -18.50 1.52
CA GLY A 61 -16.97 -19.02 1.13
C GLY A 61 -17.02 -20.26 0.23
N GLU A 62 -18.20 -20.67 -0.23
CA GLU A 62 -18.41 -21.86 -1.07
C GLU A 62 -19.18 -21.51 -2.36
N THR A 63 -20.25 -20.73 -2.22
CA THR A 63 -21.10 -20.26 -3.31
C THR A 63 -20.34 -19.27 -4.20
N ASP A 64 -20.49 -19.41 -5.52
CA ASP A 64 -19.98 -18.41 -6.46
C ASP A 64 -20.93 -17.19 -6.51
N ASP A 65 -20.51 -16.11 -5.86
CA ASP A 65 -21.28 -14.88 -5.69
C ASP A 65 -21.13 -13.90 -6.87
N THR A 66 -20.39 -14.28 -7.91
CA THR A 66 -20.06 -13.42 -9.05
C THR A 66 -21.29 -12.76 -9.67
N ARG A 67 -22.33 -13.56 -9.98
CA ARG A 67 -23.53 -13.05 -10.65
C ARG A 67 -24.24 -12.03 -9.79
N ALA A 68 -24.47 -12.36 -8.51
CA ALA A 68 -25.17 -11.50 -7.57
C ALA A 68 -24.45 -10.15 -7.38
N ILE A 69 -23.12 -10.17 -7.23
CA ILE A 69 -22.35 -8.94 -7.03
C ILE A 69 -22.29 -8.11 -8.32
N LYS A 70 -22.14 -8.75 -9.49
CA LYS A 70 -22.22 -8.04 -10.78
C LYS A 70 -23.59 -7.38 -10.98
N GLU A 71 -24.66 -8.02 -10.55
CA GLU A 71 -26.02 -7.48 -10.62
C GLU A 71 -26.23 -6.29 -9.67
N ALA A 72 -25.69 -6.36 -8.45
CA ALA A 72 -25.68 -5.20 -7.56
C ALA A 72 -24.91 -4.02 -8.17
N LEU A 73 -23.73 -4.27 -8.73
CA LEU A 73 -22.88 -3.26 -9.37
C LEU A 73 -23.50 -2.64 -10.63
N SER A 74 -24.24 -3.42 -11.44
CA SER A 74 -24.91 -2.88 -12.62
C SER A 74 -26.02 -1.87 -12.25
N ASN A 75 -26.59 -2.01 -11.05
CA ASN A 75 -27.62 -1.12 -10.50
C ASN A 75 -27.07 0.03 -9.63
N ALA A 76 -25.75 0.15 -9.49
CA ALA A 76 -25.09 0.95 -8.46
C ALA A 76 -24.84 2.44 -8.80
N LYS A 77 -25.22 2.91 -9.99
CA LYS A 77 -25.00 4.31 -10.38
C LYS A 77 -25.67 5.25 -9.36
N ASN A 78 -24.88 6.16 -8.79
CA ASN A 78 -25.27 7.10 -7.71
C ASN A 78 -25.72 6.40 -6.41
N LYS A 79 -25.27 5.17 -6.18
CA LYS A 79 -25.64 4.34 -5.04
C LYS A 79 -24.39 3.73 -4.41
N LYS A 80 -24.60 3.08 -3.27
CA LYS A 80 -23.59 2.33 -2.54
C LYS A 80 -23.87 0.84 -2.65
N VAL A 81 -22.87 0.03 -2.95
CA VAL A 81 -22.94 -1.44 -2.88
C VAL A 81 -22.33 -1.87 -1.55
N TYR A 82 -23.14 -2.54 -0.75
CA TYR A 82 -22.75 -3.03 0.57
C TYR A 82 -22.57 -4.54 0.55
N LEU A 83 -21.41 -5.00 1.00
CA LEU A 83 -21.13 -6.39 1.29
C LEU A 83 -21.19 -6.58 2.82
N PRO A 84 -22.16 -7.34 3.35
CA PRO A 84 -22.12 -7.79 4.74
C PRO A 84 -20.87 -8.63 5.06
N ALA A 85 -20.68 -8.96 6.35
CA ALA A 85 -19.63 -9.90 6.75
C ALA A 85 -19.79 -11.23 6.00
N GLY A 86 -18.66 -11.79 5.56
CA GLY A 86 -18.64 -13.05 4.82
C GLY A 86 -17.50 -13.14 3.80
N THR A 87 -17.35 -14.33 3.22
CA THR A 87 -16.41 -14.61 2.13
C THR A 87 -17.18 -14.82 0.84
N TYR A 88 -16.98 -13.93 -0.12
CA TYR A 88 -17.67 -13.90 -1.39
C TYR A 88 -16.72 -14.41 -2.47
N LEU A 89 -16.94 -15.64 -2.93
CA LEU A 89 -16.14 -16.21 -4.00
C LEU A 89 -16.55 -15.57 -5.34
N ILE A 90 -15.56 -15.19 -6.14
CA ILE A 90 -15.78 -14.70 -7.51
C ILE A 90 -14.96 -15.49 -8.53
N SER A 91 -15.58 -15.87 -9.64
CA SER A 91 -14.94 -16.53 -10.78
C SER A 91 -14.58 -15.58 -11.92
N ASP A 92 -15.14 -14.37 -11.91
CA ASP A 92 -14.88 -13.33 -12.91
C ASP A 92 -14.61 -11.95 -12.31
N PRO A 93 -13.88 -11.08 -13.04
CA PRO A 93 -13.67 -9.70 -12.62
C PRO A 93 -14.98 -8.94 -12.38
N LEU A 94 -15.04 -8.20 -11.27
CA LEU A 94 -16.11 -7.25 -10.98
C LEU A 94 -15.76 -5.88 -11.54
N VAL A 95 -16.77 -5.19 -12.09
CA VAL A 95 -16.60 -3.89 -12.74
C VAL A 95 -17.35 -2.82 -11.95
N VAL A 96 -16.63 -1.86 -11.39
CA VAL A 96 -17.19 -0.69 -10.70
C VAL A 96 -17.16 0.51 -11.65
N LYS A 97 -18.32 1.13 -11.85
CA LYS A 97 -18.50 2.25 -12.78
C LYS A 97 -18.71 3.57 -12.03
N ASP A 98 -18.93 4.64 -12.78
CA ASP A 98 -19.11 5.99 -12.28
C ASP A 98 -20.07 6.11 -11.09
N ASN A 99 -19.73 7.04 -10.18
CA ASN A 99 -20.56 7.45 -9.04
C ASN A 99 -21.01 6.26 -8.18
N THR A 100 -20.11 5.33 -7.93
CA THR A 100 -20.35 4.13 -7.14
C THR A 100 -19.43 4.09 -5.93
N GLU A 101 -20.00 3.85 -4.76
CA GLU A 101 -19.27 3.48 -3.54
C GLU A 101 -19.47 1.99 -3.30
N ILE A 102 -18.40 1.23 -3.11
CA ILE A 102 -18.46 -0.19 -2.73
C ILE A 102 -17.71 -0.38 -1.41
N TYR A 103 -18.37 -1.03 -0.46
CA TYR A 103 -17.79 -1.22 0.86
C TYR A 103 -18.26 -2.49 1.55
N GLY A 104 -17.45 -2.95 2.50
CA GLY A 104 -17.74 -4.13 3.30
C GLY A 104 -17.83 -3.83 4.80
N SER A 105 -18.15 -4.88 5.54
CA SER A 105 -18.05 -4.94 7.00
C SER A 105 -17.49 -6.32 7.36
N ASP A 106 -16.16 -6.45 7.42
CA ASP A 106 -15.44 -7.73 7.52
C ASP A 106 -15.73 -8.68 6.35
N SER A 107 -15.75 -8.11 5.14
CA SER A 107 -16.04 -8.84 3.91
C SER A 107 -14.78 -9.15 3.12
N ILE A 108 -14.69 -10.39 2.65
CA ILE A 108 -13.61 -10.88 1.79
C ILE A 108 -14.18 -11.16 0.42
N ILE A 109 -13.68 -10.49 -0.62
CA ILE A 109 -13.90 -10.88 -2.02
C ILE A 109 -12.71 -11.76 -2.41
N LYS A 110 -12.95 -13.06 -2.64
CA LYS A 110 -11.90 -14.06 -2.85
C LYS A 110 -11.99 -14.71 -4.23
N ALA A 111 -10.86 -14.89 -4.90
CA ALA A 111 -10.84 -15.56 -6.20
C ALA A 111 -11.21 -17.04 -6.07
N LYS A 112 -12.16 -17.50 -6.89
CA LYS A 112 -12.56 -18.90 -7.07
C LYS A 112 -11.81 -19.58 -8.21
N SER A 113 -11.52 -18.82 -9.27
CA SER A 113 -10.88 -19.31 -10.49
C SER A 113 -9.77 -18.38 -10.95
N GLU A 114 -8.95 -18.90 -11.85
CA GLU A 114 -7.86 -18.14 -12.46
C GLU A 114 -8.37 -16.98 -13.30
N GLY A 115 -7.65 -15.85 -13.26
CA GLY A 115 -8.10 -14.67 -13.99
C GLY A 115 -7.12 -13.49 -14.04
N PRO A 116 -7.40 -12.51 -14.91
CA PRO A 116 -6.49 -11.39 -15.14
C PRO A 116 -6.62 -10.27 -14.10
N ALA A 117 -7.74 -10.19 -13.36
CA ALA A 117 -7.99 -9.20 -12.31
C ALA A 117 -9.20 -9.57 -11.42
N MET A 118 -9.22 -9.14 -10.17
CA MET A 118 -10.40 -9.21 -9.29
C MET A 118 -11.37 -8.04 -9.57
N LEU A 119 -10.86 -6.81 -9.54
CA LEU A 119 -11.64 -5.58 -9.70
C LEU A 119 -11.12 -4.74 -10.87
N LYS A 120 -12.04 -4.17 -11.64
CA LYS A 120 -11.78 -3.13 -12.65
C LYS A 120 -12.62 -1.92 -12.33
N ILE A 121 -12.02 -0.73 -12.32
CA ILE A 121 -12.76 0.52 -12.19
C ILE A 121 -12.56 1.39 -13.42
N LEU A 122 -13.66 1.98 -13.88
CA LEU A 122 -13.71 2.91 -14.99
C LEU A 122 -14.71 4.03 -14.71
N GLY A 123 -14.40 5.23 -15.19
CA GLY A 123 -15.26 6.39 -15.02
C GLY A 123 -14.80 7.31 -13.89
N GLN A 124 -15.73 7.91 -13.15
CA GLN A 124 -15.40 8.92 -12.15
C GLN A 124 -16.16 8.80 -10.83
N ASN A 125 -15.61 9.40 -9.77
CA ASN A 125 -16.23 9.50 -8.45
C ASN A 125 -16.50 8.11 -7.84
N ILE A 126 -15.46 7.31 -7.73
CA ILE A 126 -15.53 5.93 -7.27
C ILE A 126 -14.87 5.82 -5.89
N LYS A 127 -15.54 5.11 -4.97
CA LYS A 127 -15.01 4.82 -3.64
C LYS A 127 -14.99 3.32 -3.37
N ILE A 128 -13.89 2.81 -2.86
CA ILE A 128 -13.73 1.40 -2.45
C ILE A 128 -13.15 1.38 -1.04
N HIS A 129 -13.82 0.76 -0.08
CA HIS A 129 -13.28 0.71 1.28
C HIS A 129 -13.79 -0.44 2.15
N ASN A 130 -13.09 -0.72 3.25
CA ASN A 130 -13.50 -1.73 4.25
C ASN A 130 -13.71 -3.13 3.64
N LEU A 131 -12.82 -3.52 2.74
CA LEU A 131 -12.86 -4.80 2.03
C LEU A 131 -11.50 -5.47 2.05
N ILE A 132 -11.50 -6.81 2.06
CA ILE A 132 -10.34 -7.62 1.73
C ILE A 132 -10.54 -8.16 0.31
N VAL A 133 -9.61 -7.88 -0.60
CA VAL A 133 -9.54 -8.44 -1.94
C VAL A 133 -8.43 -9.48 -1.95
N ASP A 134 -8.81 -10.74 -1.96
CA ASP A 134 -7.94 -11.91 -1.86
C ASP A 134 -7.84 -12.60 -3.22
N GLY A 135 -6.68 -12.49 -3.86
CA GLY A 135 -6.43 -13.12 -5.15
C GLY A 135 -6.27 -14.63 -5.09
N ASN A 136 -6.17 -15.22 -3.89
CA ASN A 136 -6.01 -16.65 -3.64
C ASN A 136 -4.85 -17.29 -4.44
N HIS A 137 -3.86 -16.49 -4.83
CA HIS A 137 -2.79 -16.82 -5.78
C HIS A 137 -3.26 -17.27 -7.17
N LEU A 138 -4.55 -17.13 -7.49
CA LEU A 138 -5.14 -17.52 -8.76
C LEU A 138 -5.21 -16.38 -9.78
N VAL A 139 -5.05 -15.13 -9.34
CA VAL A 139 -5.28 -13.96 -10.20
C VAL A 139 -4.08 -13.03 -10.25
N LEU A 140 -3.84 -12.51 -11.46
CA LEU A 140 -2.71 -11.60 -11.69
C LEU A 140 -2.85 -10.29 -10.94
N ARG A 141 -4.08 -9.76 -10.80
CA ARG A 141 -4.27 -8.38 -10.33
C ARG A 141 -5.41 -8.24 -9.34
N GLY A 142 -5.20 -7.46 -8.28
CA GLY A 142 -6.28 -7.11 -7.35
C GLY A 142 -7.19 -6.06 -7.94
N LEU A 143 -6.64 -4.88 -8.25
CA LEU A 143 -7.40 -3.74 -8.76
C LEU A 143 -6.74 -3.15 -10.00
N ARG A 144 -7.53 -2.93 -11.04
CA ARG A 144 -7.14 -2.12 -12.21
C ARG A 144 -7.94 -0.82 -12.25
N VAL A 145 -7.24 0.31 -12.12
CA VAL A 145 -7.78 1.64 -12.39
C VAL A 145 -7.54 1.97 -13.85
N MET A 146 -8.59 1.87 -14.66
CA MET A 146 -8.48 1.90 -16.11
C MET A 146 -8.24 3.32 -16.64
N ASN A 147 -7.75 3.39 -17.88
CA ASN A 147 -7.49 4.66 -18.55
C ASN A 147 -8.69 5.63 -18.51
N GLY A 148 -8.40 6.90 -18.26
CA GLY A 148 -9.39 7.98 -18.22
C GLY A 148 -10.16 8.09 -16.90
N THR A 149 -9.93 7.18 -15.95
CA THR A 149 -10.64 7.18 -14.65
C THR A 149 -10.24 8.39 -13.80
N LYS A 150 -11.19 9.01 -13.10
CA LYS A 150 -10.94 10.21 -12.28
C LYS A 150 -11.59 10.14 -10.90
N ASN A 151 -11.05 10.87 -9.93
CA ASN A 151 -11.67 11.07 -8.61
C ASN A 151 -11.96 9.73 -7.91
N VAL A 152 -10.91 8.99 -7.63
CA VAL A 152 -10.98 7.67 -7.00
C VAL A 152 -10.47 7.75 -5.57
N THR A 153 -11.20 7.20 -4.62
CA THR A 153 -10.71 6.99 -3.25
C THR A 153 -10.75 5.51 -2.93
N ILE A 154 -9.62 4.95 -2.52
CA ILE A 154 -9.52 3.58 -2.01
C ILE A 154 -8.96 3.69 -0.60
N HIS A 155 -9.69 3.20 0.40
CA HIS A 155 -9.19 3.30 1.78
C HIS A 155 -9.59 2.15 2.68
N SER A 156 -8.80 1.92 3.74
CA SER A 156 -9.13 0.91 4.76
C SER A 156 -9.42 -0.47 4.15
N ALA A 157 -8.60 -0.88 3.19
CA ALA A 157 -8.78 -2.09 2.41
C ALA A 157 -7.48 -2.90 2.33
N THR A 158 -7.62 -4.22 2.21
CA THR A 158 -6.50 -5.14 2.05
C THR A 158 -6.51 -5.73 0.64
N PHE A 159 -5.36 -5.79 0.00
CA PHE A 159 -5.12 -6.49 -1.27
C PHE A 159 -4.04 -7.54 -1.02
N LYS A 160 -4.37 -8.83 -1.16
CA LYS A 160 -3.41 -9.90 -0.88
C LYS A 160 -3.47 -11.10 -1.82
N SER A 161 -2.38 -11.87 -1.84
CA SER A 161 -2.29 -13.20 -2.47
C SER A 161 -2.48 -13.14 -3.98
N PHE A 162 -1.63 -12.38 -4.67
CA PHE A 162 -1.63 -12.26 -6.13
C PHE A 162 -0.39 -12.92 -6.73
N ALA A 163 -0.61 -13.78 -7.73
CA ALA A 163 0.46 -14.49 -8.40
C ALA A 163 0.09 -14.76 -9.87
N GLN A 164 1.01 -15.39 -10.60
CA GLN A 164 0.74 -15.84 -11.97
C GLN A 164 -0.17 -17.06 -11.96
N PRO A 165 -1.32 -17.02 -12.68
CA PRO A 165 -2.15 -18.19 -12.90
C PRO A 165 -1.39 -19.27 -13.69
N THR A 166 -1.82 -20.52 -13.59
CA THR A 166 -1.23 -21.63 -14.35
C THR A 166 -1.64 -21.60 -15.82
N THR A 167 -2.77 -20.96 -16.16
CA THR A 167 -3.24 -20.76 -17.53
C THR A 167 -2.18 -20.08 -18.40
N LYS A 168 -1.78 -20.75 -19.49
CA LYS A 168 -0.65 -20.37 -20.36
C LYS A 168 -0.69 -18.93 -20.88
N SER A 169 -1.87 -18.35 -21.11
CA SER A 169 -2.01 -16.97 -21.62
C SER A 169 -1.72 -15.90 -20.58
N LEU A 170 -1.65 -16.26 -19.30
CA LEU A 170 -1.44 -15.36 -18.16
C LEU A 170 -0.22 -15.74 -17.31
N SER A 171 0.32 -16.95 -17.48
CA SER A 171 1.33 -17.53 -16.59
C SER A 171 2.67 -16.82 -16.58
N ASN A 172 2.96 -15.99 -17.58
CA ASN A 172 4.18 -15.18 -17.69
C ASN A 172 3.91 -13.67 -17.59
N PHE A 173 2.72 -13.25 -17.15
CA PHE A 173 2.43 -11.82 -16.96
C PHE A 173 2.83 -11.39 -15.54
N THR A 174 3.09 -10.11 -15.35
CA THR A 174 3.49 -9.55 -14.05
C THR A 174 2.29 -9.54 -13.10
N PRO A 175 2.36 -10.21 -11.93
CA PRO A 175 1.38 -10.05 -10.86
C PRO A 175 1.51 -8.67 -10.21
N ILE A 176 0.37 -8.02 -9.98
CA ILE A 176 0.28 -6.63 -9.51
C ILE A 176 -0.93 -6.47 -8.59
N ALA A 177 -0.76 -6.12 -7.31
CA ALA A 177 -1.93 -5.91 -6.45
C ALA A 177 -2.80 -4.73 -6.93
N ILE A 178 -2.22 -3.56 -7.20
CA ILE A 178 -2.95 -2.39 -7.73
C ILE A 178 -2.25 -1.83 -8.97
N ARG A 179 -2.95 -1.75 -10.10
CA ARG A 179 -2.47 -1.13 -11.34
C ARG A 179 -3.25 0.13 -11.65
N ILE A 180 -2.55 1.24 -11.85
CA ILE A 180 -3.08 2.51 -12.35
C ILE A 180 -2.57 2.74 -13.76
N GLU A 181 -3.48 2.86 -14.71
CA GLU A 181 -3.16 3.06 -16.12
C GLU A 181 -2.93 4.55 -16.46
N GLY A 182 -2.56 4.84 -17.71
CA GLY A 182 -2.40 6.21 -18.21
C GLY A 182 -3.74 6.96 -18.23
N GLY A 183 -3.72 8.28 -18.16
CA GLY A 183 -4.92 9.12 -18.18
C GLY A 183 -5.72 9.17 -16.89
N VAL A 184 -5.22 8.59 -15.81
CA VAL A 184 -5.90 8.54 -14.52
C VAL A 184 -5.59 9.79 -13.70
N HIS A 185 -6.61 10.41 -13.12
CA HIS A 185 -6.47 11.67 -12.37
C HIS A 185 -7.10 11.61 -10.98
N ASN A 186 -6.50 12.28 -10.00
CA ASN A 186 -7.07 12.47 -8.66
C ASN A 186 -7.40 11.14 -7.96
N VAL A 187 -6.35 10.39 -7.62
CA VAL A 187 -6.48 9.12 -6.91
C VAL A 187 -5.92 9.25 -5.50
N MET A 188 -6.71 8.85 -4.51
CA MET A 188 -6.29 8.72 -3.11
C MET A 188 -6.32 7.25 -2.71
N MET A 189 -5.18 6.74 -2.26
CA MET A 189 -5.02 5.42 -1.64
C MET A 189 -4.56 5.65 -0.20
N ASP A 190 -5.41 5.37 0.78
CA ASP A 190 -5.17 5.70 2.19
C ASP A 190 -5.44 4.51 3.10
N ASN A 191 -4.58 4.22 4.08
CA ASN A 191 -4.79 3.12 5.02
C ASN A 191 -5.02 1.76 4.33
N LEU A 192 -4.14 1.41 3.38
CA LEU A 192 -4.19 0.12 2.68
C LEU A 192 -3.21 -0.87 3.28
N VAL A 193 -3.54 -2.16 3.17
CA VAL A 193 -2.57 -3.25 3.35
C VAL A 193 -2.41 -3.96 2.03
N ILE A 194 -1.21 -3.94 1.46
CA ILE A 194 -0.87 -4.66 0.23
C ILE A 194 0.18 -5.68 0.60
N LYS A 195 -0.11 -6.97 0.40
CA LYS A 195 0.84 -8.02 0.75
C LYS A 195 0.77 -9.25 -0.14
N ASP A 196 1.80 -10.08 -0.09
CA ASP A 196 1.80 -11.40 -0.73
C ASP A 196 1.53 -11.29 -2.23
N VAL A 197 2.44 -10.60 -2.92
CA VAL A 197 2.43 -10.45 -4.39
C VAL A 197 3.72 -11.04 -4.94
N PHE A 198 3.62 -12.22 -5.55
CA PHE A 198 4.78 -13.00 -5.96
C PHE A 198 4.70 -13.47 -7.40
N ALA A 199 5.81 -13.33 -8.12
CA ALA A 199 5.99 -13.93 -9.43
C ALA A 199 6.67 -15.30 -9.29
N ASN A 200 6.04 -16.33 -9.84
CA ASN A 200 6.55 -17.70 -9.84
C ASN A 200 7.30 -18.01 -11.14
N ASN A 201 6.96 -17.32 -12.23
CA ASN A 201 7.50 -17.51 -13.57
C ASN A 201 8.15 -16.23 -14.10
N VAL A 202 9.09 -16.39 -15.03
CA VAL A 202 9.71 -15.28 -15.76
C VAL A 202 8.64 -14.45 -16.47
N SER A 203 8.74 -13.13 -16.36
CA SER A 203 7.79 -12.23 -16.98
C SER A 203 8.11 -12.01 -18.46
N SER A 204 7.10 -12.11 -19.33
CA SER A 204 7.21 -11.75 -20.75
C SER A 204 7.00 -10.26 -21.02
N GLU A 205 6.63 -9.47 -20.00
CA GLU A 205 6.35 -8.04 -20.13
C GLU A 205 7.61 -7.18 -19.97
N VAL A 206 8.78 -7.80 -19.78
CA VAL A 206 10.07 -7.13 -19.62
C VAL A 206 11.12 -7.75 -20.54
N GLY A 207 12.12 -6.96 -20.95
CA GLY A 207 13.15 -7.40 -21.90
C GLY A 207 14.26 -8.28 -21.32
N TRP A 208 14.13 -8.73 -20.07
CA TRP A 208 15.15 -9.52 -19.36
C TRP A 208 14.55 -10.83 -18.87
N HIS A 209 15.36 -11.89 -18.84
CA HIS A 209 14.94 -13.21 -18.38
C HIS A 209 14.85 -13.26 -16.85
N HIS A 210 13.83 -12.64 -16.26
CA HIS A 210 13.62 -12.62 -14.82
C HIS A 210 12.15 -12.58 -14.37
N LYS A 211 11.94 -12.90 -13.09
CA LYS A 211 10.62 -12.81 -12.43
C LYS A 211 10.36 -11.38 -11.97
N VAL A 212 9.10 -10.94 -12.05
CA VAL A 212 8.73 -9.53 -11.80
C VAL A 212 7.42 -9.47 -11.06
N ALA A 213 7.35 -8.75 -9.94
CA ALA A 213 6.09 -8.48 -9.23
C ALA A 213 6.00 -7.03 -8.74
N ARG A 214 4.77 -6.54 -8.56
CA ARG A 214 4.53 -5.15 -8.12
C ARG A 214 3.46 -5.08 -7.04
N GLY A 215 3.72 -4.37 -5.94
CA GLY A 215 2.63 -3.99 -5.04
C GLY A 215 1.68 -3.02 -5.74
N ILE A 216 2.20 -1.85 -6.12
CA ILE A 216 1.48 -0.84 -6.88
C ILE A 216 2.27 -0.49 -8.14
N LEU A 217 1.64 -0.58 -9.31
CA LEU A 217 2.19 -0.13 -10.58
C LEU A 217 1.38 1.04 -11.15
N ILE A 218 2.02 2.18 -11.36
CA ILE A 218 1.49 3.32 -12.09
C ILE A 218 2.21 3.39 -13.43
N SER A 219 1.52 3.02 -14.51
CA SER A 219 2.13 2.94 -15.84
C SER A 219 1.09 2.92 -16.95
N PRO A 220 1.32 3.60 -18.09
CA PRO A 220 0.45 3.47 -19.24
C PRO A 220 0.46 2.04 -19.76
N THR A 221 -0.71 1.53 -20.14
CA THR A 221 -0.85 0.23 -20.81
C THR A 221 -0.38 0.29 -22.26
N LEU A 222 -0.52 1.45 -22.91
CA LEU A 222 -0.10 1.68 -24.29
C LEU A 222 0.67 2.99 -24.38
N ALA A 223 1.67 3.05 -25.27
CA ALA A 223 2.55 4.22 -25.43
C ALA A 223 1.81 5.55 -25.76
N LYS A 224 0.59 5.46 -26.31
CA LYS A 224 -0.26 6.62 -26.65
C LYS A 224 -1.18 7.07 -25.52
N GLN A 225 -1.26 6.34 -24.39
CA GLN A 225 -2.13 6.76 -23.29
C GLN A 225 -1.65 8.09 -22.70
N PRO A 226 -2.59 8.98 -22.31
CA PRO A 226 -2.23 10.26 -21.73
C PRO A 226 -1.56 10.09 -20.36
N GLU A 227 -1.00 11.18 -19.88
CA GLU A 227 -0.33 11.23 -18.58
C GLU A 227 -1.34 11.03 -17.43
N SER A 228 -0.89 10.40 -16.35
CA SER A 228 -1.66 10.29 -15.11
C SER A 228 -1.16 11.33 -14.11
N HIS A 229 -2.09 11.94 -13.36
CA HIS A 229 -1.78 13.09 -12.51
C HIS A 229 -2.45 13.03 -11.13
N ASN A 230 -1.79 13.63 -10.14
CA ASN A 230 -2.34 13.84 -8.79
C ASN A 230 -2.78 12.52 -8.13
N ILE A 231 -1.79 11.66 -7.87
CA ILE A 231 -1.98 10.37 -7.21
C ILE A 231 -1.32 10.46 -5.83
N THR A 232 -2.02 10.07 -4.78
CA THR A 232 -1.48 10.01 -3.41
C THR A 232 -1.65 8.60 -2.86
N ILE A 233 -0.55 8.04 -2.34
CA ILE A 233 -0.49 6.78 -1.62
C ILE A 233 -0.01 7.10 -0.21
N LYS A 234 -0.85 6.87 0.80
CA LYS A 234 -0.54 7.27 2.17
C LYS A 234 -0.99 6.30 3.24
N ASN A 235 -0.34 6.37 4.41
CA ASN A 235 -0.69 5.61 5.61
C ASN A 235 -0.84 4.10 5.38
N SER A 236 -0.17 3.54 4.37
CA SER A 236 -0.39 2.16 3.93
C SER A 236 0.81 1.28 4.28
N THR A 237 0.55 -0.01 4.42
CA THR A 237 1.58 -1.05 4.56
C THR A 237 1.72 -1.81 3.25
N ILE A 238 2.95 -1.88 2.74
CA ILE A 238 3.31 -2.66 1.55
C ILE A 238 4.33 -3.71 1.98
N ALA A 239 3.94 -4.99 1.95
CA ALA A 239 4.75 -6.08 2.46
C ALA A 239 4.84 -7.25 1.47
N ASP A 240 5.84 -8.11 1.61
CA ASP A 240 5.93 -9.42 0.93
C ASP A 240 5.72 -9.29 -0.59
N ILE A 241 6.57 -8.50 -1.24
CA ILE A 241 6.53 -8.26 -2.69
C ILE A 241 7.80 -8.82 -3.30
N GLY A 242 7.68 -9.89 -4.10
CA GLY A 242 8.84 -10.67 -4.52
C GLY A 242 8.68 -11.35 -5.88
N PRO A 243 9.74 -12.01 -6.38
CA PRO A 243 10.99 -12.33 -5.68
C PRO A 243 12.08 -11.25 -5.82
N LYS A 244 13.32 -11.52 -5.41
CA LYS A 244 14.45 -10.56 -5.47
C LYS A 244 14.78 -10.10 -6.89
N ASP A 245 14.43 -10.92 -7.87
CA ASP A 245 14.63 -10.68 -9.29
C ASP A 245 14.11 -9.34 -9.77
N ASP A 246 12.87 -8.99 -9.43
CA ASP A 246 12.28 -7.67 -9.66
C ASP A 246 10.99 -7.49 -8.85
N GLY A 247 11.00 -7.82 -7.56
CA GLY A 247 9.89 -7.58 -6.62
C GLY A 247 9.94 -6.18 -6.04
N ASP A 248 9.09 -5.29 -6.57
CA ASP A 248 9.10 -3.87 -6.20
C ASP A 248 7.78 -3.44 -5.53
N GLY A 249 7.86 -2.74 -4.41
CA GLY A 249 6.70 -2.24 -3.67
C GLY A 249 5.83 -1.28 -4.48
N ILE A 250 6.34 -0.07 -4.77
CA ILE A 250 5.67 0.94 -5.60
C ILE A 250 6.55 1.29 -6.79
N VAL A 251 5.96 1.23 -7.99
CA VAL A 251 6.64 1.58 -9.24
C VAL A 251 5.82 2.57 -10.03
N VAL A 252 6.47 3.66 -10.47
CA VAL A 252 5.92 4.60 -11.44
C VAL A 252 6.83 4.63 -12.67
N GLN A 253 6.29 4.30 -13.85
CA GLN A 253 7.10 4.16 -15.07
C GLN A 253 6.33 4.47 -16.35
N GLY A 254 7.05 4.95 -17.38
CA GLY A 254 6.51 5.15 -18.73
C GLY A 254 5.72 6.45 -18.93
N LEU A 255 5.58 7.28 -17.90
CA LEU A 255 4.96 8.60 -17.96
C LEU A 255 6.04 9.66 -18.20
N LYS A 256 5.86 10.53 -19.20
CA LYS A 256 6.89 11.47 -19.68
C LYS A 256 6.81 12.83 -18.99
N LYS A 257 5.67 13.16 -18.38
CA LYS A 257 5.46 14.42 -17.66
C LYS A 257 5.37 14.18 -16.15
N LYS A 258 5.43 15.28 -15.40
CA LYS A 258 5.34 15.24 -13.94
C LYS A 258 4.02 14.59 -13.50
N VAL A 259 4.12 13.46 -12.83
CA VAL A 259 2.97 12.68 -12.34
C VAL A 259 2.30 13.40 -11.16
N GLY A 260 3.07 14.14 -10.36
CA GLY A 260 2.55 14.70 -9.11
C GLY A 260 2.17 13.60 -8.12
N LEU A 261 2.97 12.53 -8.10
CA LEU A 261 2.78 11.38 -7.21
C LEU A 261 3.30 11.73 -5.81
N LYS A 262 2.49 11.46 -4.79
CA LYS A 262 2.86 11.61 -3.38
C LYS A 262 2.83 10.24 -2.70
N ILE A 263 3.95 9.81 -2.12
CA ILE A 263 4.09 8.57 -1.35
C ILE A 263 4.41 9.00 0.08
N LEU A 264 3.40 8.99 0.96
CA LEU A 264 3.45 9.68 2.26
C LEU A 264 3.17 8.73 3.43
N ASN A 265 4.04 8.68 4.44
CA ASN A 265 3.78 7.93 5.68
C ASN A 265 3.37 6.46 5.46
N ASN A 266 4.00 5.77 4.51
CA ASN A 266 3.79 4.34 4.28
C ASN A 266 4.88 3.51 4.99
N SER A 267 4.58 2.26 5.31
CA SER A 267 5.54 1.29 5.84
C SER A 267 5.81 0.18 4.82
N PHE A 268 7.09 -0.15 4.62
CA PHE A 268 7.54 -1.19 3.70
C PHE A 268 8.33 -2.27 4.43
N HIS A 269 7.94 -3.52 4.24
CA HIS A 269 8.59 -4.70 4.82
C HIS A 269 8.73 -5.78 3.74
N ASN A 270 9.72 -6.66 3.84
CA ASN A 270 9.85 -7.81 2.92
C ASN A 270 9.65 -7.48 1.42
N THR A 271 10.04 -6.29 0.98
CA THR A 271 10.05 -5.94 -0.46
C THR A 271 11.38 -6.41 -1.03
N HIS A 272 11.36 -7.45 -1.85
CA HIS A 272 12.56 -8.24 -2.13
C HIS A 272 13.63 -7.49 -2.93
N LYS A 273 13.26 -6.59 -3.85
CA LYS A 273 14.25 -5.82 -4.61
C LYS A 273 14.28 -4.36 -4.23
N ARG A 274 13.15 -3.65 -4.36
CA ARG A 274 13.01 -2.23 -4.01
C ARG A 274 11.70 -1.93 -3.34
N ALA A 275 11.69 -1.01 -2.38
CA ALA A 275 10.44 -0.52 -1.82
C ALA A 275 9.78 0.45 -2.79
N ILE A 276 10.56 1.38 -3.36
CA ILE A 276 10.07 2.40 -4.28
C ILE A 276 11.01 2.53 -5.50
N LYS A 277 10.44 2.47 -6.70
CA LYS A 277 11.17 2.63 -7.96
C LYS A 277 10.53 3.73 -8.82
N ILE A 278 11.31 4.77 -9.11
CA ILE A 278 10.85 5.96 -9.82
C ILE A 278 11.44 6.02 -11.22
N GLN A 279 10.62 5.79 -12.23
CA GLN A 279 10.94 5.88 -13.66
C GLN A 279 9.96 6.80 -14.40
N SER A 280 9.37 7.75 -13.68
CA SER A 280 8.62 8.88 -14.24
C SER A 280 8.78 10.09 -13.33
N PRO A 281 8.78 11.34 -13.86
CA PRO A 281 9.18 12.49 -13.09
C PRO A 281 8.08 13.03 -12.17
N GLY A 282 8.45 13.88 -11.21
CA GLY A 282 7.51 14.61 -10.37
C GLY A 282 6.92 13.78 -9.22
N VAL A 283 7.79 13.29 -8.34
CA VAL A 283 7.43 12.42 -7.21
C VAL A 283 7.92 13.02 -5.88
N LEU A 284 7.04 13.04 -4.89
CA LEU A 284 7.39 13.31 -3.49
C LEU A 284 7.29 12.01 -2.68
N ILE A 285 8.38 11.65 -2.01
CA ILE A 285 8.49 10.50 -1.12
C ILE A 285 8.80 11.07 0.27
N LYS A 286 7.82 11.06 1.17
CA LYS A 286 7.96 11.72 2.46
C LYS A 286 7.41 10.90 3.64
N ASP A 287 8.06 10.98 4.79
CA ASP A 287 7.63 10.37 6.06
C ASP A 287 7.49 8.83 6.02
N ASN A 288 8.03 8.15 5.01
CA ASN A 288 7.90 6.69 4.90
C ASN A 288 8.90 5.95 5.79
N LYS A 289 8.51 4.75 6.22
CA LYS A 289 9.38 3.80 6.93
C LYS A 289 9.68 2.63 6.02
N ILE A 290 10.94 2.43 5.65
CA ILE A 290 11.37 1.36 4.75
C ILE A 290 12.35 0.46 5.48
N TYR A 291 11.98 -0.81 5.62
CA TYR A 291 12.78 -1.81 6.32
C TYR A 291 13.33 -2.86 5.35
N ASN A 292 14.65 -2.91 5.20
CA ASN A 292 15.31 -4.11 4.69
C ASN A 292 15.21 -5.22 5.75
N SER A 293 14.20 -6.05 5.55
CA SER A 293 13.79 -7.10 6.48
C SER A 293 14.64 -8.37 6.35
N PHE A 294 15.49 -8.43 5.33
CA PHE A 294 16.32 -9.58 4.98
C PHE A 294 17.71 -9.47 5.61
N LYS A 295 18.37 -10.60 5.85
CA LYS A 295 19.79 -10.71 6.21
C LYS A 295 20.28 -12.09 5.80
N LEU A 296 20.99 -12.15 4.68
CA LEU A 296 21.52 -13.37 4.07
C LEU A 296 20.44 -14.43 3.78
N ASP A 297 19.21 -13.99 3.52
CA ASP A 297 18.03 -14.85 3.30
C ASP A 297 17.12 -14.34 2.16
N ASN A 298 17.68 -13.50 1.28
CA ASN A 298 16.99 -13.03 0.08
C ASN A 298 17.88 -13.26 -1.13
N PHE A 299 17.42 -14.07 -2.06
CA PHE A 299 18.20 -14.57 -3.19
C PHE A 299 17.47 -14.34 -4.50
N TYR A 300 18.23 -14.20 -5.58
CA TYR A 300 17.68 -14.18 -6.93
C TYR A 300 17.28 -15.59 -7.34
N ASP A 301 16.14 -15.71 -8.01
CA ASP A 301 15.67 -16.97 -8.55
C ASP A 301 16.28 -17.26 -9.93
N THR A 302 16.63 -16.22 -10.70
CA THR A 302 17.05 -16.35 -12.10
C THR A 302 18.50 -15.98 -12.38
N TYR A 303 19.24 -15.55 -11.35
CA TYR A 303 20.64 -15.13 -11.49
C TYR A 303 21.49 -15.70 -10.35
N ASP A 304 22.74 -16.03 -10.67
CA ASP A 304 23.78 -16.20 -9.67
C ASP A 304 24.40 -14.84 -9.31
N GLU A 305 24.68 -14.59 -8.04
CA GLU A 305 25.30 -13.34 -7.60
C GLU A 305 26.19 -13.52 -6.37
N GLU A 306 27.17 -12.63 -6.25
CA GLU A 306 27.89 -12.43 -5.00
C GLU A 306 26.93 -11.82 -3.97
N HIS A 307 26.53 -12.56 -2.92
CA HIS A 307 25.55 -12.15 -1.89
C HIS A 307 26.02 -11.03 -0.94
N TYR A 308 26.55 -9.92 -1.50
CA TYR A 308 27.06 -8.79 -0.73
C TYR A 308 25.97 -7.81 -0.27
N TYR A 309 24.74 -7.96 -0.76
CA TYR A 309 23.57 -7.19 -0.33
C TYR A 309 22.31 -8.06 -0.27
N ASP A 310 21.40 -7.67 0.63
CA ASP A 310 20.16 -8.40 0.86
C ASP A 310 19.01 -7.82 0.04
N MET A 311 18.98 -6.49 -0.15
CA MET A 311 17.98 -5.78 -0.94
C MET A 311 18.70 -4.80 -1.86
N TRP A 312 18.28 -4.65 -3.12
CA TRP A 312 19.01 -3.76 -4.04
C TRP A 312 19.04 -2.32 -3.51
N SER A 313 17.87 -1.76 -3.20
CA SER A 313 17.74 -0.38 -2.74
C SER A 313 16.39 -0.13 -2.10
N ALA A 314 16.32 0.71 -1.05
CA ALA A 314 15.03 1.17 -0.56
C ALA A 314 14.33 2.04 -1.62
N ILE A 315 15.04 3.01 -2.17
CA ILE A 315 14.51 3.94 -3.17
C ILE A 315 15.46 4.04 -4.36
N SER A 316 15.00 3.65 -5.55
CA SER A 316 15.75 3.85 -6.79
C SER A 316 15.10 4.92 -7.67
N VAL A 317 15.91 5.87 -8.12
CA VAL A 317 15.47 7.02 -8.93
C VAL A 317 16.15 7.01 -10.29
N TYR A 318 15.34 7.09 -11.34
CA TYR A 318 15.77 7.09 -12.74
C TYR A 318 15.30 8.32 -13.52
N GLU A 319 14.52 9.22 -12.89
CA GLU A 319 13.81 10.32 -13.53
C GLU A 319 13.82 11.64 -12.73
N ASP A 320 13.45 12.73 -13.39
CA ASP A 320 13.59 14.10 -12.87
C ASP A 320 12.57 14.47 -11.78
N HIS A 321 12.88 15.55 -11.03
CA HIS A 321 11.95 16.20 -10.09
C HIS A 321 11.45 15.27 -8.99
N VAL A 322 12.38 14.65 -8.27
CA VAL A 322 12.10 13.74 -7.17
C VAL A 322 12.55 14.37 -5.85
N LYS A 323 11.69 14.32 -4.84
CA LYS A 323 11.99 14.73 -3.48
C LYS A 323 11.88 13.53 -2.55
N ILE A 324 12.91 13.28 -1.75
CA ILE A 324 13.00 12.21 -0.75
C ILE A 324 13.25 12.90 0.59
N GLN A 325 12.21 13.04 1.41
CA GLN A 325 12.21 13.91 2.58
C GLN A 325 11.74 13.18 3.84
N ASP A 326 12.37 13.38 4.98
CA ASP A 326 11.86 12.91 6.27
C ASP A 326 11.58 11.39 6.36
N ASN A 327 12.22 10.57 5.51
CA ASN A 327 12.01 9.12 5.52
C ASN A 327 12.94 8.43 6.52
N PHE A 328 12.46 7.34 7.09
CA PHE A 328 13.27 6.35 7.79
C PHE A 328 13.58 5.19 6.83
N ILE A 329 14.86 4.93 6.60
CA ILE A 329 15.36 3.80 5.81
C ILE A 329 16.33 3.01 6.68
N GLY A 330 15.98 1.76 6.99
CA GLY A 330 16.73 0.94 7.93
C GLY A 330 16.42 -0.54 7.81
N GLY A 331 16.59 -1.28 8.89
CA GLY A 331 16.34 -2.72 8.95
C GLY A 331 17.59 -3.54 9.28
N ARG A 332 17.43 -4.86 9.32
CA ARG A 332 18.51 -5.80 9.69
C ARG A 332 19.53 -6.02 8.56
N GLY A 333 19.11 -5.81 7.32
CA GLY A 333 19.87 -6.12 6.13
C GLY A 333 20.77 -5.02 5.62
N ARG A 334 21.42 -5.32 4.50
CA ARG A 334 22.26 -4.41 3.72
C ARG A 334 21.63 -4.11 2.38
N TYR A 335 21.66 -2.85 2.02
CA TYR A 335 21.37 -2.39 0.67
C TYR A 335 22.63 -2.49 -0.22
N SER A 336 22.47 -2.63 -1.53
CA SER A 336 23.56 -2.31 -2.47
C SER A 336 23.82 -0.80 -2.44
N ALA A 337 22.73 -0.04 -2.60
CA ALA A 337 22.66 1.38 -2.26
C ALA A 337 21.29 1.69 -1.66
N ALA A 338 21.22 2.22 -0.43
CA ALA A 338 19.92 2.46 0.23
C ALA A 338 19.05 3.44 -0.56
N VAL A 339 19.64 4.53 -1.08
CA VAL A 339 19.05 5.41 -2.09
C VAL A 339 19.97 5.43 -3.32
N ASP A 340 19.47 4.91 -4.44
CA ASP A 340 20.21 4.80 -5.69
C ASP A 340 19.69 5.79 -6.74
N ILE A 341 20.50 6.80 -7.04
CA ILE A 341 20.23 7.78 -8.10
C ILE A 341 20.95 7.33 -9.37
N ALA A 342 20.23 6.64 -10.24
CA ALA A 342 20.74 6.09 -11.50
C ALA A 342 20.21 6.85 -12.73
N GLY A 343 19.43 7.90 -12.52
CA GLY A 343 18.84 8.74 -13.57
C GLY A 343 18.15 9.97 -12.98
N GLY A 344 17.95 10.99 -13.81
CA GLY A 344 17.19 12.17 -13.44
C GLY A 344 17.98 13.37 -12.88
N SER A 345 17.36 14.54 -12.91
CA SER A 345 17.85 15.83 -12.42
C SER A 345 16.78 16.52 -11.56
N ASN A 346 17.19 17.53 -10.80
CA ASN A 346 16.33 18.23 -9.84
C ASN A 346 15.86 17.29 -8.73
N ILE A 347 16.83 16.65 -8.09
CA ILE A 347 16.62 15.69 -7.01
C ILE A 347 16.99 16.35 -5.68
N ASP A 348 16.12 16.23 -4.69
CA ASP A 348 16.38 16.67 -3.31
C ASP A 348 16.23 15.50 -2.35
N ILE A 349 17.26 15.24 -1.56
CA ILE A 349 17.32 14.20 -0.53
C ILE A 349 17.61 14.92 0.78
N SER A 350 16.57 15.15 1.57
CA SER A 350 16.65 16.03 2.74
C SER A 350 16.07 15.38 4.00
N ASP A 351 16.72 15.58 5.14
CA ASP A 351 16.16 15.27 6.47
C ASP A 351 15.79 13.77 6.68
N ASN A 352 16.43 12.84 5.95
CA ASN A 352 16.18 11.41 6.08
C ASN A 352 17.12 10.76 7.11
N PHE A 353 16.63 9.71 7.77
CA PHE A 353 17.47 8.73 8.47
C PHE A 353 17.72 7.53 7.55
N ILE A 354 18.98 7.19 7.27
CA ILE A 354 19.35 6.12 6.34
C ILE A 354 20.47 5.27 6.96
N ALA A 355 20.19 3.98 7.18
CA ALA A 355 21.14 3.04 7.74
C ALA A 355 21.05 1.65 7.11
N ASN A 356 22.19 0.94 7.03
CA ASN A 356 22.17 -0.53 6.97
C ASN A 356 22.12 -1.12 8.39
N GLY A 357 21.80 -2.41 8.50
CA GLY A 357 21.82 -3.13 9.78
C GLY A 357 23.19 -3.11 10.46
N GLY A 358 23.21 -2.79 11.76
CA GLY A 358 24.45 -2.54 12.52
C GLY A 358 25.37 -3.75 12.71
N LYS A 359 24.87 -4.98 12.56
CA LYS A 359 25.64 -6.23 12.67
C LYS A 359 26.12 -6.78 11.32
N SER A 360 26.05 -5.99 10.25
CA SER A 360 26.29 -6.47 8.88
C SER A 360 27.57 -5.87 8.29
N THR A 361 28.30 -6.63 7.45
CA THR A 361 29.50 -6.12 6.77
C THR A 361 29.09 -5.21 5.61
N TYR A 362 29.29 -3.91 5.76
CA TYR A 362 28.87 -2.90 4.77
C TYR A 362 30.02 -2.44 3.86
N SER A 363 31.04 -3.28 3.65
CA SER A 363 32.24 -2.95 2.87
C SER A 363 31.99 -2.66 1.38
N ARG A 364 30.79 -3.00 0.87
CA ARG A 364 30.29 -2.78 -0.50
C ARG A 364 28.90 -2.12 -0.55
N SER A 365 28.37 -1.67 0.58
CA SER A 365 27.02 -1.10 0.70
C SER A 365 27.07 0.41 0.86
N ASP A 366 26.61 1.14 -0.14
CA ASP A 366 26.54 2.61 -0.08
C ASP A 366 25.19 3.04 0.52
N LEU A 367 25.14 4.20 1.18
CA LEU A 367 23.87 4.74 1.68
C LEU A 367 23.17 5.54 0.59
N ILE A 368 23.76 6.66 0.16
CA ILE A 368 23.30 7.41 -1.01
C ILE A 368 24.33 7.23 -2.13
N ARG A 369 23.89 6.74 -3.30
CA ARG A 369 24.74 6.57 -4.48
C ARG A 369 24.22 7.42 -5.64
N ILE A 370 25.08 8.25 -6.22
CA ILE A 370 24.84 8.92 -7.49
C ILE A 370 25.60 8.16 -8.58
N ASN A 371 24.91 7.24 -9.23
CA ASN A 371 25.51 6.26 -10.12
C ASN A 371 25.67 6.82 -11.54
N THR A 372 26.66 6.33 -12.30
CA THR A 372 26.65 6.52 -13.76
C THR A 372 25.43 5.78 -14.27
N GLY A 373 24.48 6.51 -14.89
CA GLY A 373 23.23 5.89 -15.32
C GLY A 373 23.47 4.63 -16.16
N PHE A 374 22.46 3.76 -16.24
CA PHE A 374 22.51 2.45 -16.93
C PHE A 374 23.14 2.48 -18.35
N TYR A 375 23.16 3.65 -19.01
CA TYR A 375 23.73 3.89 -20.33
C TYR A 375 25.13 4.57 -20.34
N GLY A 376 25.89 4.53 -19.24
CA GLY A 376 27.31 4.90 -19.20
C GLY A 376 27.66 6.39 -19.32
N ALA A 377 26.73 7.28 -19.69
CA ALA A 377 27.00 8.72 -19.79
C ALA A 377 25.76 9.58 -19.50
N ARG A 378 25.30 9.60 -18.25
CA ARG A 378 24.34 10.63 -17.78
C ARG A 378 25.08 11.72 -17.01
N LYS A 379 25.08 12.94 -17.55
CA LYS A 379 25.42 14.14 -16.79
C LYS A 379 24.16 14.59 -16.05
N PHE A 380 24.20 14.58 -14.73
CA PHE A 380 23.11 15.10 -13.91
C PHE A 380 23.21 16.61 -13.79
N LYS A 381 22.08 17.31 -13.68
CA LYS A 381 22.08 18.77 -13.53
C LYS A 381 22.10 19.19 -12.06
N THR A 382 20.98 19.07 -11.37
CA THR A 382 20.82 19.59 -10.00
C THR A 382 20.51 18.46 -9.04
N ILE A 383 21.37 18.26 -8.03
CA ILE A 383 21.14 17.31 -6.94
C ILE A 383 21.50 17.98 -5.61
N SER A 384 20.61 17.87 -4.63
CA SER A 384 20.74 18.39 -3.26
C SER A 384 20.65 17.24 -2.28
N ILE A 385 21.63 17.11 -1.38
CA ILE A 385 21.66 16.09 -0.31
C ILE A 385 21.93 16.81 1.01
N LYS A 386 20.91 16.98 1.85
CA LYS A 386 21.01 17.85 3.03
C LYS A 386 20.47 17.21 4.30
N ASN A 387 21.12 17.50 5.42
CA ASN A 387 20.59 17.21 6.76
C ASN A 387 20.18 15.73 6.99
N ASN A 388 20.77 14.79 6.24
CA ASN A 388 20.48 13.38 6.42
C ASN A 388 21.36 12.80 7.53
N HIS A 389 20.81 11.83 8.27
CA HIS A 389 21.53 11.01 9.22
C HIS A 389 21.93 9.69 8.55
N LEU A 390 23.22 9.48 8.32
CA LEU A 390 23.75 8.41 7.47
C LEU A 390 24.63 7.45 8.30
N MET A 391 24.21 6.19 8.44
CA MET A 391 24.87 5.23 9.35
C MET A 391 25.15 3.86 8.72
N ASN A 392 26.23 3.20 9.12
CA ASN A 392 26.58 1.82 8.75
C ASN A 392 26.71 1.61 7.23
N GLY A 393 27.79 2.09 6.62
CA GLY A 393 27.95 2.08 5.15
C GLY A 393 29.39 2.21 4.69
N ARG A 394 29.68 1.72 3.49
CA ARG A 394 30.97 1.96 2.81
C ARG A 394 31.15 3.46 2.54
N TYR A 395 30.12 4.08 2.00
CA TYR A 395 30.01 5.52 1.78
C TYR A 395 28.68 6.04 2.31
N GLY A 396 28.73 7.21 2.94
CA GLY A 396 27.52 7.99 3.21
C GLY A 396 26.93 8.53 1.90
N VAL A 397 27.75 9.25 1.13
CA VAL A 397 27.41 9.73 -0.21
C VAL A 397 28.50 9.34 -1.21
N HIS A 398 28.20 8.40 -2.10
CA HIS A 398 29.10 7.94 -3.15
C HIS A 398 28.73 8.56 -4.50
N ILE A 399 29.65 9.32 -5.10
CA ILE A 399 29.43 10.07 -6.33
C ILE A 399 30.25 9.43 -7.45
N VAL A 400 29.58 8.64 -8.30
CA VAL A 400 30.20 7.95 -9.44
C VAL A 400 30.03 8.79 -10.72
N ALA A 401 28.91 9.48 -10.86
CA ALA A 401 28.61 10.30 -12.04
C ALA A 401 28.91 11.79 -11.87
N LYS A 402 29.05 12.49 -13.00
CA LYS A 402 29.17 13.95 -13.04
C LYS A 402 27.82 14.62 -12.77
N VAL A 403 27.82 15.58 -11.84
CA VAL A 403 26.67 16.42 -11.50
C VAL A 403 27.06 17.90 -11.65
N SER A 404 26.33 18.67 -12.45
CA SER A 404 26.67 20.08 -12.72
C SER A 404 26.51 20.99 -11.50
N ARG A 405 25.45 20.79 -10.72
CA ARG A 405 25.10 21.57 -9.52
C ARG A 405 24.77 20.60 -8.40
N LEU A 406 25.81 20.11 -7.75
CA LEU A 406 25.72 19.25 -6.58
C LEU A 406 25.87 20.09 -5.31
N LYS A 407 24.90 20.00 -4.41
CA LYS A 407 25.00 20.59 -3.07
C LYS A 407 24.86 19.48 -2.03
N ILE A 408 25.85 19.35 -1.15
CA ILE A 408 25.85 18.40 -0.05
C ILE A 408 26.14 19.16 1.24
N SER A 409 25.22 19.21 2.21
CA SER A 409 25.48 20.02 3.41
C SER A 409 24.67 19.56 4.63
N GLY A 410 25.22 19.71 5.83
CA GLY A 410 24.48 19.45 7.08
C GLY A 410 24.20 17.97 7.38
N ASN A 411 24.69 17.05 6.56
CA ASN A 411 24.55 15.61 6.81
C ASN A 411 25.46 15.18 7.96
N THR A 412 24.98 14.25 8.79
CA THR A 412 25.75 13.62 9.88
C THR A 412 26.08 12.18 9.53
N PHE A 413 27.25 11.69 9.94
CA PHE A 413 27.75 10.37 9.57
C PHE A 413 28.24 9.62 10.80
N SER A 414 27.84 8.35 10.93
CA SER A 414 28.29 7.48 12.01
C SER A 414 28.60 6.08 11.48
N ASN A 415 29.70 5.47 11.95
CA ASN A 415 30.09 4.11 11.58
C ASN A 415 30.18 3.86 10.05
N LEU A 416 30.96 4.70 9.35
CA LEU A 416 31.18 4.58 7.91
C LEU A 416 32.65 4.34 7.58
N LYS A 417 32.91 3.62 6.49
CA LYS A 417 34.28 3.52 5.93
C LYS A 417 34.72 4.87 5.36
N ASN A 418 33.83 5.58 4.67
CA ASN A 418 34.07 6.91 4.11
C ASN A 418 32.80 7.76 4.17
N ARG A 419 32.92 9.08 4.38
CA ARG A 419 31.77 9.99 4.28
C ARG A 419 31.36 10.20 2.82
N THR A 420 32.36 10.42 1.96
CA THR A 420 32.20 10.58 0.50
C THR A 420 33.51 10.23 -0.22
N ASN A 421 33.44 9.97 -1.53
CA ASN A 421 34.61 9.81 -2.40
C ASN A 421 35.07 11.12 -3.06
N SER A 422 34.30 12.23 -2.95
CA SER A 422 34.66 13.51 -3.55
C SER A 422 35.43 14.41 -2.58
N PRO A 423 36.68 14.79 -2.87
CA PRO A 423 37.47 15.68 -2.02
C PRO A 423 36.82 17.04 -1.75
N ALA A 424 36.10 17.58 -2.74
CA ALA A 424 35.47 18.90 -2.68
C ALA A 424 34.43 19.06 -1.55
N PHE A 425 33.89 17.96 -1.04
CA PHE A 425 32.82 17.98 -0.03
C PHE A 425 33.28 17.48 1.33
N ARG A 426 34.54 17.02 1.50
CA ARG A 426 35.02 16.41 2.74
C ARG A 426 34.83 17.29 3.98
N ASN A 427 34.95 18.61 3.84
CA ASN A 427 34.85 19.58 4.93
C ASN A 427 33.42 20.01 5.27
N GLN A 428 32.41 19.58 4.51
CA GLN A 428 31.01 20.00 4.70
C GLN A 428 30.22 19.06 5.63
N PHE A 429 30.93 18.28 6.45
CA PHE A 429 30.38 17.18 7.22
C PHE A 429 30.77 17.25 8.70
N ILE A 430 29.79 16.99 9.56
CA ILE A 430 29.98 16.90 11.01
C ILE A 430 30.18 15.42 11.36
N SER A 431 31.29 15.09 12.05
CA SER A 431 31.42 13.80 12.75
C SER A 431 30.65 13.88 14.04
N LEU A 432 29.77 12.92 14.28
CA LEU A 432 29.32 12.65 15.62
C LEU A 432 30.25 11.57 16.23
N PRO A 433 30.72 11.73 17.47
CA PRO A 433 31.40 10.65 18.17
C PRO A 433 30.47 9.42 18.26
N LEU A 434 31.07 8.22 18.23
CA LEU A 434 30.37 6.95 18.41
C LEU A 434 29.74 6.90 19.82
N ALA A 435 28.53 7.43 19.96
CA ALA A 435 27.79 7.39 21.21
C ALA A 435 26.29 7.27 20.90
N TYR A 436 25.79 6.03 20.83
CA TYR A 436 24.86 5.45 21.81
C TYR A 436 24.15 4.21 21.26
N ASN A 437 24.02 3.23 22.15
CA ASN A 437 23.18 2.03 22.06
C ASN A 437 21.69 2.37 21.85
N TYR A 438 20.90 1.33 21.52
CA TYR A 438 19.42 1.20 21.47
C TYR A 438 18.79 1.28 20.07
N LEU A 439 17.77 0.50 19.66
CA LEU A 439 16.91 -0.54 20.25
C LEU A 439 16.50 -1.52 19.12
N HIS A 440 16.08 -2.72 19.51
CA HIS A 440 15.65 -3.84 18.66
C HIS A 440 14.55 -3.52 17.64
#